data_AF-A0A3A4R0F4-F1
#
_entry.id   AF-A0A3A4R0F4-F1
#
_cell.length_a   1.000
_cell.length_b   1.000
_cell.length_c   1.000
_cell.angle_alpha   90.00
_cell.angle_beta   90.00
_cell.angle_gamma   90.00
#
_symmetry.space_group_name_H-M   'P 1'
#
loop_
_entity.id
_entity.type
_entity.pdbx_description
1 polymer ?
#
loop_
_entity_poly.entity_id
_entity_poly.type
_entity_poly.pdbx_seq_one_letter_code
_entity_poly.pdbx_strand_id
1 'polypeptide(L)'
;MDRASVMGIIFGIAAIVGGNLFEGGRLDSIMQLTAAVIVFGGTFGAVLLSFPLRDILKAISSLRDIFMDGKTNPETSINSIIRYSNIVRRKGLIALEPEISKIKDYFLRKALKLAVDGMGPKILKEAMEQENLTYEEERRRIARVFETAGGFAPTIGIIGAVLGLIQVMENLSDPSRLGSGIAVAFVATIYGVGSANLILLPISKKLLNKLNHELSVREIVLEGVVGIQSGINPYYLEESLRVFIERDRTRISR
;
A
#
# COMPACT_ATOMS: atom_id res chain seq x y z
N MET A 1 -1.61 -2.70 15.25
CA MET A 1 -2.72 -2.56 14.29
C MET A 1 -2.83 -1.10 13.96
N ASP A 2 -2.93 -0.76 12.68
CA ASP A 2 -3.11 0.62 12.28
C ASP A 2 -4.53 1.08 12.63
N ARG A 3 -4.66 1.70 13.80
CA ARG A 3 -5.94 2.17 14.33
C ARG A 3 -6.57 3.23 13.44
N ALA A 4 -5.76 4.04 12.75
CA ALA A 4 -6.25 5.11 11.88
C ALA A 4 -6.95 4.56 10.64
N SER A 5 -6.41 3.49 10.02
CA SER A 5 -7.05 2.84 8.86
C SER A 5 -8.37 2.17 9.21
N VAL A 6 -8.44 1.48 10.36
CA VAL A 6 -9.68 0.84 10.83
C VAL A 6 -10.71 1.89 11.21
N MET A 7 -10.33 2.92 11.96
CA MET A 7 -11.23 4.01 12.35
C MET A 7 -11.72 4.80 11.14
N GLY A 8 -10.87 5.07 10.15
CA GLY A 8 -11.26 5.83 8.95
C GLY A 8 -12.33 5.12 8.12
N ILE A 9 -12.18 3.80 7.90
CA ILE A 9 -13.19 3.01 7.19
C ILE A 9 -14.50 2.95 7.98
N ILE A 10 -14.42 2.66 9.28
CA ILE A 10 -15.62 2.59 10.15
C ILE A 10 -16.33 3.93 10.19
N PHE A 11 -15.60 5.03 10.35
CA PHE A 11 -16.18 6.37 10.39
C PHE A 11 -16.83 6.75 9.05
N GLY A 12 -16.17 6.46 7.93
CA GLY A 12 -16.73 6.72 6.59
C GLY A 12 -18.03 5.94 6.34
N ILE A 13 -18.05 4.65 6.67
CA ILE A 13 -19.26 3.80 6.53
C ILE A 13 -20.34 4.27 7.50
N ALA A 14 -19.99 4.54 8.77
CA ALA A 14 -20.94 4.98 9.78
C ALA A 14 -21.55 6.35 9.46
N ALA A 15 -20.80 7.27 8.84
CA ALA A 15 -21.32 8.56 8.41
C ALA A 15 -22.37 8.41 7.30
N ILE A 16 -22.14 7.53 6.32
CA ILE A 16 -23.07 7.29 5.21
C ILE A 16 -24.31 6.54 5.71
N VAL A 17 -24.11 5.47 6.48
CA VAL A 17 -25.22 4.68 7.03
C VAL A 17 -26.02 5.50 8.04
N GLY A 18 -25.34 6.22 8.93
CA GLY A 18 -25.97 7.12 9.90
C GLY A 18 -26.76 8.23 9.21
N GLY A 19 -26.20 8.87 8.18
CA GLY A 19 -26.90 9.88 7.38
C GLY A 19 -28.19 9.34 6.78
N ASN A 20 -28.14 8.16 6.14
CA ASN A 20 -29.33 7.52 5.58
C ASN A 20 -30.40 7.20 6.65
N LEU A 21 -29.98 6.76 7.85
CA LEU A 21 -30.91 6.49 8.95
C LEU A 21 -31.55 7.77 9.50
N PHE A 22 -30.81 8.89 9.58
CA PHE A 22 -31.34 10.17 10.02
C PHE A 22 -32.37 10.75 9.04
N GLU A 23 -32.22 10.48 7.75
CA GLU A 23 -33.21 10.84 6.72
C GLU A 23 -34.42 9.88 6.68
N GLY A 24 -34.48 8.89 7.57
CA GLY A 24 -35.56 7.90 7.62
C GLY A 24 -35.44 6.79 6.57
N GLY A 25 -34.27 6.64 5.94
CA GLY A 25 -33.99 5.62 4.95
C GLY A 25 -33.90 4.21 5.56
N ARG A 26 -34.35 3.21 4.81
CA ARG A 26 -34.22 1.80 5.17
C ARG A 26 -32.87 1.26 4.70
N LEU A 27 -32.24 0.37 5.46
CA LEU A 27 -31.00 -0.30 5.01
C LEU A 27 -31.26 -1.25 3.84
N ASP A 28 -32.41 -1.92 3.85
CA ASP A 28 -32.83 -2.86 2.80
C ASP A 28 -32.87 -2.21 1.41
N SER A 29 -33.17 -0.91 1.30
CA SER A 29 -33.25 -0.23 0.01
C SER A 29 -31.89 0.00 -0.63
N ILE A 30 -30.82 0.02 0.16
CA ILE A 30 -29.44 0.18 -0.34
C ILE A 30 -28.82 -1.19 -0.64
N MET A 31 -29.33 -2.29 -0.08
CA MET A 31 -28.79 -3.63 -0.27
C MET A 31 -29.37 -4.31 -1.53
N GLN A 32 -28.95 -3.84 -2.71
CA GLN A 32 -29.37 -4.43 -3.98
C GLN A 32 -28.28 -5.30 -4.62
N LEU A 33 -28.56 -6.61 -4.66
CA LEU A 33 -27.63 -7.59 -5.23
C LEU A 33 -27.31 -7.31 -6.70
N THR A 34 -28.31 -6.93 -7.51
CA THR A 34 -28.12 -6.63 -8.93
C THR A 34 -27.11 -5.49 -9.14
N ALA A 35 -27.27 -4.39 -8.40
CA ALA A 35 -26.34 -3.27 -8.45
C ALA A 35 -24.93 -3.68 -8.00
N ALA A 36 -24.82 -4.52 -6.95
CA ALA A 36 -23.53 -5.03 -6.47
C ALA A 36 -22.81 -5.87 -7.54
N VAL A 37 -23.53 -6.78 -8.20
CA VAL A 37 -22.95 -7.64 -9.24
C VAL A 37 -22.45 -6.81 -10.43
N ILE A 38 -23.22 -5.80 -10.86
CA ILE A 38 -22.80 -4.92 -11.97
C ILE A 38 -21.51 -4.17 -11.58
N VAL A 39 -21.51 -3.50 -10.42
CA VAL A 39 -20.40 -2.64 -10.01
C VAL A 39 -19.16 -3.45 -9.66
N PHE A 40 -19.26 -4.40 -8.73
CA PHE A 40 -18.10 -5.15 -8.29
C PHE A 40 -17.63 -6.15 -9.35
N GLY A 41 -18.57 -6.81 -10.04
CA GLY A 41 -18.25 -7.73 -11.14
C GLY A 41 -17.62 -7.02 -12.34
N GLY A 42 -18.20 -5.88 -12.75
CA GLY A 42 -17.65 -5.08 -13.85
C GLY A 42 -16.29 -4.48 -13.52
N THR A 43 -16.12 -3.97 -12.29
CA THR A 43 -14.82 -3.44 -11.82
C THR A 43 -13.78 -4.55 -11.77
N PHE A 44 -14.12 -5.71 -11.22
CA PHE A 44 -13.22 -6.86 -11.16
C PHE A 44 -12.82 -7.35 -12.56
N GLY A 45 -13.77 -7.40 -13.50
CA GLY A 45 -13.50 -7.70 -14.91
C GLY A 45 -12.54 -6.70 -15.56
N ALA A 46 -12.74 -5.40 -15.32
CA ALA A 46 -11.85 -4.35 -15.83
C ALA A 46 -10.43 -4.47 -15.26
N VAL A 47 -10.30 -4.82 -13.97
CA VAL A 47 -9.01 -5.05 -13.31
C VAL A 47 -8.32 -6.31 -13.84
N LEU A 48 -9.07 -7.40 -14.06
CA LEU A 48 -8.55 -8.63 -14.67
C LEU A 48 -7.99 -8.40 -16.08
N LEU A 49 -8.59 -7.50 -16.85
CA LEU A 49 -8.07 -7.09 -18.16
C LEU A 49 -6.83 -6.19 -18.05
N SER A 50 -6.71 -5.43 -16.97
CA SER A 50 -5.63 -4.45 -16.79
C SER A 50 -4.35 -5.04 -16.22
N PHE A 51 -4.44 -6.15 -15.46
CA PHE A 51 -3.29 -6.72 -14.74
C PHE A 51 -3.21 -8.25 -14.86
N PRO A 52 -1.99 -8.82 -14.86
CA PRO A 52 -1.81 -10.26 -14.68
C PRO A 52 -2.42 -10.76 -13.38
N LEU A 53 -2.99 -11.98 -13.39
CA LEU A 53 -3.63 -12.59 -12.22
C LEU A 53 -2.69 -12.67 -11.00
N ARG A 54 -1.39 -12.85 -11.23
CA ARG A 54 -0.38 -12.88 -10.16
C ARG A 54 -0.33 -11.58 -9.36
N ASP A 55 -0.45 -10.42 -10.03
CA ASP A 55 -0.39 -9.12 -9.38
C ASP A 55 -1.67 -8.85 -8.59
N ILE A 56 -2.82 -9.31 -9.10
CA ILE A 56 -4.12 -9.22 -8.41
C ILE A 56 -4.12 -10.07 -7.13
N LEU A 57 -3.63 -11.31 -7.19
CA LEU A 57 -3.54 -12.16 -6.01
C LEU A 57 -2.58 -11.58 -4.95
N LYS A 58 -1.44 -11.02 -5.40
CA LYS A 58 -0.53 -10.30 -4.50
C LYS A 58 -1.20 -9.07 -3.88
N ALA A 59 -1.97 -8.31 -4.67
CA ALA A 59 -2.72 -7.17 -4.17
C ALA A 59 -3.71 -7.56 -3.08
N ILE A 60 -4.51 -8.61 -3.29
CA ILE A 60 -5.43 -9.12 -2.27
C ILE A 60 -4.66 -9.55 -1.01
N SER A 61 -3.54 -10.27 -1.16
CA SER A 61 -2.73 -10.68 0.01
C SER A 61 -2.13 -9.49 0.78
N SER A 62 -1.85 -8.38 0.09
CA SER A 62 -1.30 -7.15 0.68
C SER A 62 -2.31 -6.37 1.53
N LEU A 63 -3.61 -6.68 1.45
CA LEU A 63 -4.61 -6.07 2.34
C LEU A 63 -4.31 -6.32 3.82
N ARG A 64 -3.73 -7.47 4.15
CA ARG A 64 -3.29 -7.78 5.51
C ARG A 64 -2.23 -6.79 6.01
N ASP A 65 -1.33 -6.37 5.11
CA ASP A 65 -0.24 -5.45 5.41
C ASP A 65 -0.73 -4.04 5.74
N ILE A 66 -1.97 -3.68 5.37
CA ILE A 66 -2.58 -2.38 5.66
C ILE A 66 -3.00 -2.29 7.13
N PHE A 67 -3.54 -3.39 7.68
CA PHE A 67 -4.03 -3.45 9.06
C PHE A 67 -2.93 -3.82 10.07
N MET A 68 -1.81 -4.36 9.60
CA MET A 68 -0.63 -4.66 10.40
C MET A 68 0.38 -3.52 10.38
N ASP A 69 0.78 -3.06 11.57
CA ASP A 69 1.82 -2.04 11.68
C ASP A 69 3.13 -2.55 11.06
N GLY A 70 3.71 -1.74 10.17
CA GLY A 70 5.06 -1.97 9.67
C GLY A 70 6.05 -1.91 10.82
N LYS A 71 6.79 -3.00 11.05
CA LYS A 71 7.77 -3.12 12.14
C LYS A 71 9.08 -2.36 11.89
N THR A 72 9.15 -1.57 10.83
CA THR A 72 10.40 -1.00 10.34
C THR A 72 10.63 0.38 10.94
N ASN A 73 11.27 0.41 12.11
CA ASN A 73 11.67 1.67 12.75
C ASN A 73 13.06 2.10 12.22
N PRO A 74 13.17 3.28 11.58
CA PRO A 74 14.44 3.83 11.11
C PRO A 74 15.53 3.87 12.20
N GLU A 75 15.19 4.26 13.43
CA GLU A 75 16.14 4.35 14.54
C GLU A 75 16.72 2.98 14.90
N THR A 76 15.89 1.92 14.87
CA THR A 76 16.37 0.56 15.15
C THR A 76 17.34 0.06 14.08
N SER A 77 17.16 0.53 12.83
CA SER A 77 18.05 0.22 11.72
C SER A 77 19.38 0.95 11.89
N ILE A 78 19.36 2.24 12.20
CA ILE A 78 20.58 3.03 12.50
C ILE A 78 21.35 2.41 13.66
N ASN A 79 20.70 2.14 14.80
CA ASN A 79 21.36 1.53 15.95
C ASN A 79 22.02 0.19 15.62
N SER A 80 21.40 -0.60 14.73
CA SER A 80 21.99 -1.86 14.26
C SER A 80 23.19 -1.62 13.35
N ILE A 81 23.12 -0.67 12.42
CA ILE A 81 24.23 -0.29 11.54
C ILE A 81 25.42 0.22 12.37
N ILE A 82 25.19 1.09 13.36
CA ILE A 82 26.25 1.60 14.23
C ILE A 82 26.88 0.48 15.07
N ARG A 83 26.08 -0.48 15.56
CA ARG A 83 26.60 -1.68 16.23
C ARG A 83 27.54 -2.47 15.30
N TYR A 84 27.14 -2.71 14.05
CA TYR A 84 27.97 -3.42 13.09
C TYR A 84 29.22 -2.64 12.69
N SER A 85 29.11 -1.32 12.50
CA SER A 85 30.25 -0.43 12.24
C SER A 85 31.32 -0.53 13.34
N ASN A 86 30.89 -0.54 14.61
CA ASN A 86 31.81 -0.71 15.74
C ASN A 86 32.50 -2.09 15.76
N ILE A 87 31.80 -3.16 15.37
CA ILE A 87 32.39 -4.50 15.25
C ILE A 87 33.46 -4.51 14.15
N VAL A 88 33.12 -3.99 12.97
CA VAL A 88 34.03 -3.93 11.81
C VAL A 88 35.27 -3.12 12.12
N ARG A 89 35.12 -1.97 12.77
CA ARG A 89 36.25 -1.11 13.12
C ARG A 89 37.24 -1.78 14.08
N ARG A 90 36.75 -2.64 15.00
CA ARG A 90 37.59 -3.32 16.00
C ARG A 90 38.17 -4.64 15.51
N LYS A 91 37.42 -5.39 14.71
CA LYS A 91 37.72 -6.80 14.38
C LYS A 91 37.82 -7.08 12.88
N GLY A 92 37.66 -6.05 12.05
CA GLY A 92 37.60 -6.18 10.60
C GLY A 92 36.22 -6.66 10.10
N LEU A 93 36.03 -6.62 8.78
CA LEU A 93 34.74 -6.86 8.13
C LEU A 93 34.24 -8.30 8.31
N ILE A 94 35.16 -9.27 8.27
CA ILE A 94 34.88 -10.71 8.42
C ILE A 94 34.20 -11.03 9.77
N ALA A 95 34.44 -10.21 10.79
CA ALA A 95 33.84 -10.40 12.11
C ALA A 95 32.30 -10.23 12.13
N LEU A 96 31.70 -9.73 11.04
CA LEU A 96 30.24 -9.65 10.90
C LEU A 96 29.58 -10.97 10.47
N GLU A 97 30.33 -11.92 9.93
CA GLU A 97 29.79 -13.19 9.42
C GLU A 97 28.89 -13.95 10.43
N PRO A 98 29.26 -14.13 11.72
CA PRO A 98 28.37 -14.78 12.69
C PRO A 98 27.11 -13.96 12.99
N GLU A 99 27.17 -12.64 12.84
CA GLU A 99 26.04 -11.74 13.10
C GLU A 99 25.04 -11.72 11.94
N ILE A 100 25.50 -11.84 10.69
CA ILE A 100 24.65 -11.84 9.47
C ILE A 100 23.57 -12.91 9.56
N SER A 101 23.90 -14.11 10.05
CA SER A 101 22.95 -15.22 10.21
C SER A 101 21.76 -14.91 11.13
N LYS A 102 21.92 -13.97 12.07
CA LYS A 102 20.91 -13.59 13.07
C LYS A 102 20.01 -12.45 12.59
N ILE A 103 20.36 -11.77 11.50
CA ILE A 103 19.65 -10.59 11.00
C ILE A 103 18.33 -11.02 10.37
N LYS A 104 17.19 -10.58 10.91
CA LYS A 104 15.86 -10.93 10.34
C LYS A 104 15.55 -10.19 9.05
N ASP A 105 16.00 -8.95 8.92
CA ASP A 105 15.78 -8.14 7.72
C ASP A 105 16.62 -8.66 6.55
N TYR A 106 15.93 -9.07 5.48
CA TYR A 106 16.57 -9.68 4.32
C TYR A 106 17.50 -8.69 3.58
N PHE A 107 17.09 -7.44 3.45
CA PHE A 107 17.84 -6.43 2.71
C PHE A 107 19.17 -6.10 3.40
N LEU A 108 19.13 -5.83 4.70
CA LEU A 108 20.32 -5.62 5.54
C LEU A 108 21.23 -6.86 5.56
N ARG A 109 20.66 -8.06 5.70
CA ARG A 109 21.42 -9.31 5.69
C ARG A 109 22.17 -9.47 4.37
N LYS A 110 21.51 -9.24 3.25
CA LYS A 110 22.09 -9.36 1.91
C LYS A 110 23.18 -8.32 1.68
N ALA A 111 22.93 -7.05 2.01
CA ALA A 111 23.91 -5.97 1.87
C ALA A 111 25.19 -6.25 2.66
N LEU A 112 25.07 -6.65 3.93
CA LEU A 112 26.23 -6.99 4.76
C LEU A 112 26.97 -8.23 4.24
N LYS A 113 26.25 -9.23 3.73
CA LYS A 113 26.87 -10.41 3.12
C LYS A 113 27.71 -10.04 1.90
N LEU A 114 27.16 -9.25 0.97
CA LEU A 114 27.90 -8.78 -0.20
C LEU A 114 29.16 -7.98 0.18
N ALA A 115 29.07 -7.18 1.24
CA ALA A 115 30.24 -6.46 1.77
C ALA A 115 31.30 -7.43 2.30
N VAL A 116 30.91 -8.43 3.11
CA VAL A 116 31.82 -9.46 3.65
C VAL A 116 32.44 -10.32 2.54
N ASP A 117 31.67 -10.63 1.49
CA ASP A 117 32.13 -11.37 0.30
C ASP A 117 33.15 -10.57 -0.55
N GLY A 118 33.46 -9.32 -0.17
CA GLY A 118 34.51 -8.50 -0.78
C GLY A 118 34.06 -7.68 -1.99
N MET A 119 32.76 -7.57 -2.25
CA MET A 119 32.23 -6.74 -3.34
C MET A 119 32.52 -5.26 -3.08
N GLY A 120 33.22 -4.55 -3.98
CA GLY A 120 33.59 -3.15 -3.74
C GLY A 120 32.40 -2.21 -3.50
N PRO A 121 32.57 -1.10 -2.74
CA PRO A 121 31.46 -0.24 -2.31
C PRO A 121 30.57 0.30 -3.43
N LYS A 122 31.17 0.66 -4.56
CA LYS A 122 30.44 1.15 -5.73
C LYS A 122 29.54 0.07 -6.34
N ILE A 123 30.08 -1.13 -6.54
CA ILE A 123 29.35 -2.25 -7.14
C ILE A 123 28.25 -2.73 -6.19
N LEU A 124 28.53 -2.78 -4.88
CA LEU A 124 27.53 -3.09 -3.86
C LEU A 124 26.38 -2.08 -3.91
N LYS A 125 26.70 -0.78 -3.95
CA LYS A 125 25.69 0.27 -4.03
C LYS A 125 24.81 0.10 -5.26
N GLU A 126 25.40 -0.01 -6.45
CA GLU A 126 24.67 -0.21 -7.71
C GLU A 126 23.78 -1.46 -7.67
N ALA A 127 24.27 -2.58 -7.15
CA ALA A 127 23.51 -3.82 -7.05
C ALA A 127 22.30 -3.72 -6.10
N MET A 128 22.48 -3.08 -4.94
CA MET A 128 21.42 -2.91 -3.95
C MET A 128 20.41 -1.83 -4.37
N GLU A 129 20.84 -0.79 -5.09
CA GLU A 129 19.94 0.20 -5.71
C GLU A 129 19.03 -0.46 -6.75
N GLN A 130 19.57 -1.33 -7.60
CA GLN A 130 18.78 -2.10 -8.58
C GLN A 130 17.75 -3.03 -7.90
N GLU A 131 18.11 -3.64 -6.77
CA GLU A 131 17.17 -4.42 -5.98
C GLU A 131 16.06 -3.56 -5.36
N ASN A 132 16.39 -2.36 -4.89
CA ASN A 132 15.40 -1.40 -4.40
C ASN A 132 14.44 -0.96 -5.50
N LEU A 133 14.94 -0.66 -6.70
CA LEU A 133 14.11 -0.31 -7.85
C LEU A 133 13.15 -1.45 -8.20
N THR A 134 13.66 -2.68 -8.28
CA THR A 134 12.82 -3.86 -8.57
C THR A 134 11.73 -4.06 -7.51
N TYR A 135 12.09 -3.88 -6.22
CA TYR A 135 11.16 -3.96 -5.11
C TYR A 135 10.09 -2.86 -5.16
N GLU A 136 10.51 -1.62 -5.47
CA GLU A 136 9.61 -0.48 -5.61
C GLU A 136 8.61 -0.71 -6.75
N GLU A 137 9.08 -1.14 -7.92
CA GLU A 137 8.23 -1.39 -9.08
C GLU A 137 7.16 -2.45 -8.81
N GLU A 138 7.54 -3.55 -8.15
CA GLU A 138 6.62 -4.61 -7.76
C GLU A 138 5.54 -4.08 -6.79
N ARG A 139 5.96 -3.39 -5.73
CA ARG A 139 5.04 -2.86 -4.71
C ARG A 139 4.13 -1.75 -5.25
N ARG A 140 4.64 -0.88 -6.12
CA ARG A 140 3.83 0.11 -6.84
C ARG A 140 2.81 -0.56 -7.74
N ARG A 141 3.19 -1.63 -8.45
CA ARG A 141 2.26 -2.39 -9.31
C ARG A 141 1.11 -2.98 -8.50
N ILE A 142 1.41 -3.54 -7.32
CA ILE A 142 0.41 -4.04 -6.38
C ILE A 142 -0.56 -2.92 -5.95
N ALA A 143 -0.05 -1.75 -5.56
CA ALA A 143 -0.91 -0.62 -5.18
C ALA A 143 -1.78 -0.12 -6.34
N ARG A 144 -1.22 -0.09 -7.56
CA ARG A 144 -1.95 0.31 -8.78
C ARG A 144 -3.17 -0.54 -9.08
N VAL A 145 -3.19 -1.82 -8.67
CA VAL A 145 -4.39 -2.67 -8.82
C VAL A 145 -5.61 -2.03 -8.14
N PHE A 146 -5.44 -1.52 -6.92
CA PHE A 146 -6.52 -0.85 -6.18
C PHE A 146 -6.84 0.53 -6.72
N GLU A 147 -5.83 1.26 -7.21
CA GLU A 147 -6.03 2.55 -7.87
C GLU A 147 -6.88 2.40 -9.12
N THR A 148 -6.54 1.45 -9.99
CA THR A 148 -7.29 1.14 -11.21
C THR A 148 -8.69 0.63 -10.89
N ALA A 149 -8.85 -0.24 -9.89
CA ALA A 149 -10.17 -0.66 -9.42
C ALA A 149 -11.02 0.54 -8.96
N GLY A 150 -10.42 1.45 -8.19
CA GLY A 150 -11.07 2.68 -7.73
C GLY A 150 -11.39 3.65 -8.88
N GLY A 151 -10.60 3.66 -9.95
CA GLY A 151 -10.89 4.45 -11.16
C GLY A 151 -12.04 3.89 -11.99
N PHE A 152 -12.19 2.56 -12.07
CA PHE A 152 -13.27 1.92 -12.81
C PHE A 152 -14.59 1.83 -12.03
N ALA A 153 -14.56 1.67 -10.70
CA ALA A 153 -15.80 1.47 -9.93
C ALA A 153 -16.88 2.55 -10.15
N PRO A 154 -16.57 3.87 -10.19
CA PRO A 154 -17.58 4.90 -10.43
C PRO A 154 -18.13 4.85 -11.86
N THR A 155 -17.30 4.57 -12.86
CA THR A 155 -17.73 4.52 -14.26
C THR A 155 -18.58 3.29 -14.54
N ILE A 156 -18.27 2.15 -13.94
CA ILE A 156 -19.16 0.97 -13.94
C ILE A 156 -20.47 1.28 -13.18
N GLY A 157 -20.42 2.07 -12.10
CA GLY A 157 -21.61 2.58 -11.42
C GLY A 157 -22.54 3.37 -12.34
N ILE A 158 -21.98 4.24 -13.19
CA ILE A 158 -22.73 4.97 -14.22
C ILE A 158 -23.36 4.01 -15.24
N ILE A 159 -22.65 2.96 -15.66
CA ILE A 159 -23.23 1.91 -16.53
C ILE A 159 -24.42 1.24 -15.83
N GLY A 160 -24.27 0.90 -14.55
CA GLY A 160 -25.38 0.37 -13.74
C GLY A 160 -26.57 1.34 -13.65
N ALA A 161 -26.32 2.64 -13.56
CA ALA A 161 -27.35 3.67 -13.61
C ALA A 161 -28.12 3.67 -14.94
N VAL A 162 -27.39 3.60 -16.05
CA VAL A 162 -27.99 3.51 -17.39
C VAL A 162 -28.81 2.23 -17.55
N LEU A 163 -28.30 1.08 -17.08
CA LEU A 163 -29.04 -0.19 -17.11
C LEU A 163 -30.34 -0.13 -16.30
N GLY A 164 -30.29 0.48 -15.11
CA GLY A 164 -31.49 0.70 -14.29
C GLY A 164 -32.50 1.61 -15.00
N LEU A 165 -32.04 2.68 -15.67
CA LEU A 165 -32.91 3.56 -16.45
C LEU A 165 -33.56 2.83 -17.64
N ILE A 166 -32.82 1.96 -18.35
CA ILE A 166 -33.38 1.13 -19.43
C ILE A 166 -34.54 0.29 -18.90
N GLN A 167 -34.36 -0.36 -17.73
CA GLN A 167 -35.42 -1.16 -17.11
C GLN A 167 -36.66 -0.34 -16.74
N VAL A 168 -36.47 0.92 -16.30
CA VAL A 168 -37.57 1.85 -16.04
C VAL A 168 -38.32 2.18 -17.33
N MET A 169 -37.59 2.46 -18.42
CA MET A 169 -38.19 2.77 -19.72
C MET A 169 -38.96 1.57 -20.30
N GLU A 170 -38.47 0.35 -20.11
CA GLU A 170 -39.16 -0.87 -20.56
C GLU A 170 -40.48 -1.15 -19.80
N ASN A 171 -40.62 -0.64 -18.58
CA ASN A 171 -41.77 -0.90 -17.71
C ASN A 171 -42.61 0.36 -17.42
N LEU A 172 -42.55 1.37 -18.30
CA LEU A 172 -43.26 2.66 -18.16
C LEU A 172 -44.77 2.53 -17.92
N SER A 173 -45.37 1.45 -18.41
CA SER A 173 -46.80 1.17 -18.27
C SER A 173 -47.20 0.58 -16.91
N ASP A 174 -46.24 0.13 -16.09
CA ASP A 174 -46.49 -0.47 -14.78
C ASP A 174 -45.75 0.29 -13.66
N PRO A 175 -46.44 1.24 -12.99
CA PRO A 175 -45.87 2.01 -11.88
C PRO A 175 -45.28 1.17 -10.74
N SER A 176 -45.77 -0.07 -10.55
CA SER A 176 -45.28 -0.95 -9.49
C SER A 176 -43.86 -1.47 -9.75
N ARG A 177 -43.42 -1.48 -11.02
CA ARG A 177 -42.09 -1.96 -11.46
C ARG A 177 -41.07 -0.85 -11.68
N LEU A 178 -41.51 0.41 -11.75
CA LEU A 178 -40.61 1.56 -11.92
C LEU A 178 -39.66 1.71 -10.71
N GLY A 179 -40.18 1.49 -9.49
CA GLY A 179 -39.42 1.66 -8.26
C GLY A 179 -38.16 0.79 -8.20
N SER A 180 -38.22 -0.46 -8.70
CA SER A 180 -37.06 -1.35 -8.67
C SER A 180 -35.95 -0.91 -9.62
N GLY A 181 -36.29 -0.45 -10.83
CA GLY A 181 -35.28 -0.01 -11.82
C GLY A 181 -34.59 1.29 -11.39
N ILE A 182 -35.36 2.24 -10.85
CA ILE A 182 -34.84 3.49 -10.29
C ILE A 182 -33.89 3.21 -9.12
N ALA A 183 -34.29 2.31 -8.21
CA ALA A 183 -33.46 1.94 -7.07
C ALA A 183 -32.13 1.31 -7.52
N VAL A 184 -32.14 0.39 -8.50
CA VAL A 184 -30.91 -0.20 -9.07
C VAL A 184 -29.97 0.87 -9.60
N ALA A 185 -30.51 1.88 -10.29
CA ALA A 185 -29.68 2.93 -10.87
C ALA A 185 -28.96 3.78 -9.81
N PHE A 186 -29.68 4.20 -8.77
CA PHE A 186 -29.09 5.00 -7.70
C PHE A 186 -28.14 4.19 -6.82
N VAL A 187 -28.50 2.95 -6.46
CA VAL A 187 -27.64 2.10 -5.63
C VAL A 187 -26.36 1.72 -6.38
N ALA A 188 -26.41 1.48 -7.69
CA ALA A 188 -25.20 1.25 -8.49
C ALA A 188 -24.23 2.45 -8.44
N THR A 189 -24.76 3.67 -8.48
CA THR A 189 -23.95 4.89 -8.35
C THR A 189 -23.32 5.02 -6.96
N ILE A 190 -24.09 4.74 -5.90
CA ILE A 190 -23.60 4.73 -4.51
C ILE A 190 -22.50 3.69 -4.33
N TYR A 191 -22.69 2.47 -4.85
CA TYR A 191 -21.67 1.42 -4.78
C TYR A 191 -20.41 1.82 -5.52
N GLY A 192 -20.51 2.33 -6.75
CA GLY A 192 -19.36 2.72 -7.55
C GLY A 192 -18.53 3.82 -6.88
N VAL A 193 -19.16 4.95 -6.55
CA VAL A 193 -18.49 6.10 -5.93
C VAL A 193 -18.02 5.77 -4.51
N GLY A 194 -18.85 5.07 -3.74
CA GLY A 194 -18.57 4.68 -2.36
C GLY A 194 -17.38 3.71 -2.27
N SER A 195 -17.39 2.61 -3.04
CA SER A 195 -16.29 1.65 -3.01
C SER A 195 -14.98 2.26 -3.50
N ALA A 196 -15.03 3.15 -4.50
CA ALA A 196 -13.86 3.84 -5.01
C ALA A 196 -13.21 4.72 -3.95
N ASN A 197 -13.99 5.64 -3.37
CA ASN A 197 -13.43 6.73 -2.55
C ASN A 197 -13.22 6.36 -1.08
N LEU A 198 -14.00 5.41 -0.55
CA LEU A 198 -13.90 5.02 0.86
C LEU A 198 -12.93 3.85 1.07
N ILE A 199 -12.72 3.02 0.04
CA ILE A 199 -12.01 1.74 0.19
C ILE A 199 -10.84 1.67 -0.79
N LEU A 200 -11.10 1.59 -2.10
CA LEU A 200 -10.08 1.22 -3.10
C LEU A 200 -8.96 2.27 -3.23
N LEU A 201 -9.31 3.54 -3.45
CA LEU A 201 -8.32 4.61 -3.60
C LEU A 201 -7.53 4.87 -2.30
N PRO A 202 -8.16 4.94 -1.11
CA PRO A 202 -7.41 5.05 0.15
C PRO A 202 -6.45 3.87 0.39
N ILE A 203 -6.86 2.64 0.05
CA ILE A 203 -6.01 1.45 0.15
C ILE A 203 -4.75 1.60 -0.71
N SER A 204 -4.90 1.99 -1.98
CA SER A 204 -3.76 2.25 -2.87
C SER A 204 -2.79 3.27 -2.27
N LYS A 205 -3.32 4.42 -1.84
CA LYS A 205 -2.52 5.50 -1.23
C LYS A 205 -1.78 5.02 0.02
N LYS A 206 -2.43 4.22 0.87
CA LYS A 206 -1.83 3.68 2.09
C LYS A 206 -0.67 2.73 1.78
N LEU A 207 -0.84 1.84 0.80
CA LEU A 207 0.22 0.94 0.35
C LEU A 207 1.42 1.72 -0.21
N LEU A 208 1.18 2.77 -1.00
CA LEU A 208 2.23 3.65 -1.51
C LEU A 208 2.96 4.40 -0.39
N ASN A 209 2.24 4.90 0.62
CA ASN A 209 2.85 5.56 1.77
C ASN A 209 3.74 4.60 2.57
N LYS A 210 3.28 3.36 2.77
CA LYS A 210 4.06 2.31 3.43
C LYS A 210 5.31 1.95 2.61
N LEU A 211 5.17 1.82 1.29
CA LEU A 211 6.30 1.59 0.39
C LEU A 211 7.35 2.70 0.50
N ASN A 212 6.93 3.97 0.47
CA ASN A 212 7.86 5.09 0.59
C ASN A 212 8.63 5.04 1.92
N HIS A 213 7.97 4.71 3.03
CA HIS A 213 8.61 4.52 4.33
C HIS A 213 9.61 3.35 4.33
N GLU A 214 9.24 2.23 3.72
CA GLU A 214 10.14 1.08 3.56
C GLU A 214 11.37 1.43 2.72
N LEU A 215 11.21 2.16 1.63
CA LEU A 215 12.32 2.63 0.78
C LEU A 215 13.25 3.59 1.53
N SER A 216 12.70 4.54 2.30
CA SER A 216 13.52 5.41 3.17
C SER A 216 14.39 4.59 4.13
N VAL A 217 13.84 3.54 4.76
CA VAL A 217 14.65 2.69 5.66
C VAL A 217 15.70 1.88 4.90
N ARG A 218 15.36 1.35 3.72
CA ARG A 218 16.34 0.62 2.89
C ARG A 218 17.48 1.52 2.42
N GLU A 219 17.21 2.79 2.15
CA GLU A 219 18.23 3.78 1.82
C GLU A 219 19.20 3.99 3.01
N ILE A 220 18.67 4.14 4.23
CA ILE A 220 19.48 4.21 5.46
C ILE A 220 20.36 2.96 5.60
N VAL A 221 19.80 1.78 5.35
CA VAL A 221 20.55 0.52 5.39
C VAL A 221 21.66 0.50 4.35
N LEU A 222 21.37 0.91 3.12
CA LEU A 222 22.33 0.92 2.02
C LEU A 222 23.51 1.86 2.32
N GLU A 223 23.23 3.12 2.62
CA GLU A 223 24.25 4.12 2.97
C GLU A 223 25.03 3.69 4.23
N GLY A 224 24.35 3.08 5.19
CA GLY A 224 24.97 2.51 6.38
C GLY A 224 25.99 1.43 6.06
N VAL A 225 25.63 0.45 5.22
CA VAL A 225 26.51 -0.66 4.84
C VAL A 225 27.68 -0.18 3.98
N VAL A 226 27.43 0.72 3.03
CA VAL A 226 28.49 1.36 2.21
C VAL A 226 29.45 2.15 3.09
N GLY A 227 28.93 2.87 4.09
CA GLY A 227 29.74 3.62 5.06
C GLY A 227 30.58 2.74 5.97
N ILE A 228 30.02 1.61 6.43
CA ILE A 228 30.78 0.58 7.18
C ILE A 228 31.94 0.06 6.33
N GLN A 229 31.66 -0.30 5.08
CA GLN A 229 32.67 -0.85 4.18
C GLN A 229 33.76 0.16 3.84
N SER A 230 33.40 1.43 3.70
CA SER A 230 34.31 2.54 3.42
C SER A 230 35.13 2.97 4.65
N GLY A 231 34.91 2.36 5.82
CA GLY A 231 35.67 2.64 7.04
C GLY A 231 35.32 3.99 7.70
N ILE A 232 34.13 4.53 7.45
CA ILE A 232 33.69 5.78 8.08
C ILE A 232 33.63 5.58 9.60
N ASN A 233 34.09 6.58 10.37
CA ASN A 233 33.99 6.55 11.83
C ASN A 233 32.51 6.40 12.24
N PRO A 234 32.16 5.46 13.13
CA PRO A 234 30.78 5.24 13.58
C PRO A 234 30.04 6.52 14.02
N TYR A 235 30.75 7.47 14.63
CA TYR A 235 30.17 8.76 15.03
C TYR A 235 29.65 9.57 13.83
N TYR A 236 30.49 9.79 12.82
CA TYR A 236 30.12 10.53 11.61
C TYR A 236 29.12 9.76 10.75
N LEU A 237 29.19 8.43 10.76
CA LEU A 237 28.20 7.58 10.10
C LEU A 237 26.82 7.76 10.73
N GLU A 238 26.74 7.80 12.06
CA GLU A 238 25.47 8.02 12.76
C GLU A 238 24.88 9.39 12.44
N GLU A 239 25.70 10.44 12.47
CA GLU A 239 25.29 11.80 12.14
C GLU A 239 24.73 11.89 10.71
N SER A 240 25.41 11.27 9.74
CA SER A 240 24.95 11.20 8.35
C SER A 240 23.62 10.44 8.19
N LEU A 241 23.45 9.32 8.88
CA LEU A 241 22.22 8.52 8.79
C LEU A 241 21.02 9.19 9.48
N ARG A 242 21.24 10.00 10.52
CA ARG A 242 20.17 10.73 11.22
C ARG A 242 19.50 11.79 10.35
N VAL A 243 20.20 12.34 9.34
CA VAL A 243 19.63 13.28 8.36
C VAL A 243 18.41 12.68 7.64
N PHE A 244 18.42 11.37 7.38
CA PHE A 244 17.29 10.69 6.73
C PHE A 244 16.04 10.67 7.61
N ILE A 245 16.20 10.56 8.94
CA ILE A 245 15.08 10.60 9.89
C ILE A 245 14.49 12.02 9.97
N GLU A 246 15.34 13.04 9.99
CA GLU A 246 14.89 14.44 10.02
C GLU A 246 14.12 14.81 8.76
N ARG A 247 14.58 14.33 7.60
CA ARG A 247 13.91 14.50 6.30
C ARG A 247 12.55 13.81 6.23
N ASP A 248 12.41 12.61 6.79
CA ASP A 248 11.12 11.93 6.90
C ASP A 248 10.16 12.68 7.86
N ARG A 249 10.66 13.21 8.98
CA ARG A 249 9.85 14.04 9.90
C ARG A 249 9.35 15.33 9.26
N THR A 250 10.17 16.01 8.46
CA THR A 250 9.76 17.24 7.74
C THR A 250 8.83 16.96 6.55
N ARG A 251 8.87 15.77 5.96
CA ARG A 251 7.90 15.33 4.94
C ARG A 251 6.52 15.01 5.52
N ILE A 252 6.43 14.53 6.76
CA ILE A 252 5.16 14.24 7.43
C ILE A 252 4.47 15.52 7.94
N SER A 253 5.23 16.59 8.20
CA SER A 253 4.71 17.87 8.68
C SER A 253 4.26 18.85 7.57
N ARG A 254 4.31 18.45 6.30
CA ARG A 254 3.85 19.23 5.14
C ARG A 254 2.74 18.48 4.42
#